data_AF-A0A098GG00-F1
#
_entry.id   AF-A0A098GG00-F1
#
_cell.length_a   1.000
_cell.length_b   1.000
_cell.length_c   1.000
_cell.angle_alpha   90.00
_cell.angle_beta   90.00
_cell.angle_gamma   90.00
#
_symmetry.space_group_name_H-M   'P 1'
#
loop_
_entity.id
_entity.type
_entity.pdbx_description
1 polymer ?
#
loop_
_entity_poly.entity_id
_entity_poly.type
_entity_poly.pdbx_seq_one_letter_code
_entity_poly.pdbx_strand_id
1 'polypeptide(L)' 'MERKQLIQTLVTQFEEQIRSLPEQKLKDLESGKLEISLTQAVGKEAGGKAASTKYRKLI' A
#
# COMPACT_ATOMS: atom_id res chain seq x y z
N MET A 1 -3.92 -1.16 15.44
CA MET A 1 -3.41 0.23 15.45
C MET A 1 -4.54 1.13 15.90
N GLU A 2 -4.26 2.04 16.84
CA GLU A 2 -5.22 3.07 17.23
C GLU A 2 -5.44 4.06 16.08
N ARG A 3 -6.68 4.52 15.86
CA ARG A 3 -7.04 5.45 14.78
C ARG A 3 -6.09 6.65 14.69
N LYS A 4 -5.72 7.21 15.84
CA LYS A 4 -4.81 8.36 15.95
C LYS A 4 -3.42 8.05 15.38
N GLN A 5 -2.87 6.88 15.70
CA GLN A 5 -1.55 6.45 15.21
C GLN A 5 -1.55 6.21 13.71
N LEU A 6 -2.64 5.65 13.18
CA LEU A 6 -2.80 5.48 11.74
C LEU A 6 -2.81 6.83 11.00
N ILE A 7 -3.60 7.79 11.49
CA ILE A 7 -3.65 9.14 10.90
C ILE A 7 -2.27 9.80 10.94
N GLN A 8 -1.57 9.75 12.08
CA GLN A 8 -0.22 10.29 12.18
C GLN A 8 0.74 9.64 11.19
N THR A 9 0.71 8.32 11.07
CA THR A 9 1.56 7.59 10.13
C THR A 9 1.31 8.04 8.69
N LEU A 10 0.04 8.18 8.30
CA LEU A 10 -0.33 8.62 6.95
C LEU A 10 0.13 10.05 6.66
N VAL A 11 -0.04 10.97 7.62
CA VAL A 11 0.41 12.37 7.47
C VAL A 11 1.93 12.45 7.37
N THR A 12 2.65 11.71 8.21
CA THR A 12 4.13 11.69 8.17
C THR A 12 4.65 11.13 6.86
N GLN A 13 4.11 9.99 6.39
CA GLN A 13 4.51 9.41 5.10
C GLN A 13 4.24 10.36 3.94
N PHE A 14 3.12 11.08 4.00
CA PHE A 14 2.78 12.07 3.00
C PHE A 14 3.76 13.25 2.98
N GLU A 15 4.10 13.77 4.16
CA GLU A 15 5.06 14.87 4.30
C GLU A 15 6.45 14.48 3.75
N GLU A 16 6.93 13.28 4.07
CA GLU A 16 8.20 12.76 3.53
C GLU A 16 8.18 12.66 2.00
N GLN A 17 7.08 12.17 1.43
CA GLN A 17 6.94 12.08 -0.02
C GLN A 17 6.97 13.45 -0.69
N ILE A 18 6.24 14.44 -0.16
CA ILE A 18 6.27 15.81 -0.69
C ILE A 18 7.66 16.41 -0.60
N ARG A 19 8.35 16.27 0.54
CA ARG A 19 9.71 16.80 0.74
C ARG A 19 10.73 16.22 -0.24
N SER A 20 10.48 15.01 -0.73
CA SER A 20 11.34 14.34 -1.73
C SER A 20 11.09 14.80 -3.17
N LEU A 21 9.99 15.51 -3.44
CA LEU A 21 9.66 15.97 -4.77
C LEU A 21 10.51 17.19 -5.17
N PRO A 22 10.92 17.28 -6.45
CA PRO A 22 11.60 18.46 -6.98
C PRO A 22 10.65 19.66 -7.03
N GLU A 23 11.19 20.88 -6.89
CA GLU A 23 10.41 22.13 -6.86
C GLU A 23 9.45 22.29 -8.04
N GLN A 24 9.82 21.82 -9.24
CA GLN A 24 8.95 21.84 -10.41
C GLN A 24 7.65 21.04 -10.18
N LYS A 25 7.74 19.88 -9.53
CA LYS A 25 6.57 19.06 -9.18
C LYS A 25 5.75 19.69 -8.06
N LEU A 26 6.40 20.41 -7.13
CA LEU A 26 5.70 21.16 -6.07
C LEU A 26 4.89 22.33 -6.63
N LYS A 27 5.38 22.99 -7.69
CA LYS A 27 4.62 24.02 -8.42
C LYS A 27 3.43 23.44 -9.19
N ASP A 28 3.61 22.25 -9.77
CA ASP A 28 2.49 21.51 -10.39
C ASP A 28 1.45 21.11 -9.34
N LEU A 29 1.86 20.82 -8.10
CA LEU A 29 0.95 20.56 -6.97
C LEU A 29 0.10 21.78 -6.59
N GLU A 30 0.68 22.98 -6.57
CA GLU A 30 -0.06 24.24 -6.31
C GLU A 30 -1.20 24.46 -7.32
N SER A 31 -1.09 23.88 -8.53
CA SER A 31 -2.17 23.89 -9.54
C SER A 31 -3.38 23.01 -9.18
N GLY A 32 -3.33 22.29 -8.06
CA GLY A 32 -4.51 21.77 -7.37
C GLY A 32 -4.83 20.29 -7.56
N LYS A 33 -3.92 19.48 -8.10
CA LYS A 33 -4.19 18.03 -8.26
C LYS A 33 -3.06 17.17 -7.70
N LEU A 34 -3.08 16.98 -6.39
CA LEU A 34 -2.38 15.89 -5.74
C LEU A 34 -3.38 14.86 -5.24
N GLU A 35 -3.38 13.69 -5.87
CA GLU A 35 -4.24 12.56 -5.49
C GLU A 35 -3.37 11.48 -4.86
N ILE A 36 -3.63 11.15 -3.59
CA ILE A 36 -2.95 10.06 -2.89
C ILE A 36 -3.86 8.84 -2.94
N SER A 37 -3.50 7.86 -3.76
CA SER A 37 -4.15 6.56 -3.73
C SER A 37 -3.56 5.70 -2.62
N LEU A 38 -4.29 5.61 -1.50
CA LEU A 38 -3.98 4.65 -0.43
C LEU A 38 -4.41 3.24 -0.85
N THR A 39 -3.69 2.69 -1.81
CA THR A 39 -3.87 1.29 -2.20
C THR A 39 -3.25 0.44 -1.10
N GLN A 40 -4.07 -0.32 -0.38
CA GLN A 40 -3.53 -1.37 0.47
C GLN A 40 -2.67 -2.27 -0.41
N ALA A 41 -1.44 -2.56 0.02
CA ALA A 41 -0.63 -3.57 -0.63
C ALA A 41 -1.38 -4.90 -0.49
N VAL A 42 -2.16 -5.26 -1.52
CA VAL A 42 -2.70 -6.59 -1.67
C VAL A 42 -1.50 -7.50 -1.81
N GLY A 43 -1.14 -8.17 -0.70
CA GLY A 43 -0.10 -9.17 -0.68
C GLY A 43 -0.39 -10.13 -1.82
N LYS A 44 0.62 -10.32 -2.70
CA LYS A 44 0.59 -11.22 -3.86
C LYS A 44 -0.42 -12.35 -3.63
N GLU A 45 -1.52 -12.37 -4.38
CA GLU A 45 -2.42 -13.52 -4.40
C GLU A 45 -1.55 -14.76 -4.61
N ALA A 46 -1.52 -15.65 -3.62
CA ALA A 46 -0.88 -16.94 -3.75
C ALA A 46 -1.74 -17.78 -4.69
N GLY A 47 -1.59 -17.53 -6.00
CA GLY A 47 -2.18 -18.33 -7.06
C GLY A 47 -1.89 -19.81 -6.81
N GLY A 48 -2.96 -20.55 -6.55
CA GLY A 48 -3.07 -21.99 -6.38
C GLY A 48 -1.77 -22.80 -6.32
N LYS A 49 -1.32 -23.14 -5.11
CA LYS A 49 -0.64 -24.42 -4.92
C LYS A 49 -1.68 -25.52 -4.89
N ALA A 50 -2.07 -25.99 -6.08
CA ALA A 50 -2.59 -27.34 -6.25
C ALA A 50 -1.48 -28.33 -5.86
N ALA A 51 -1.32 -28.61 -4.57
CA ALA A 51 -0.61 -29.79 -4.10
C ALA A 51 -1.62 -30.94 -4.08
N SER A 52 -1.78 -31.57 -5.24
CA SER A 52 -2.20 -32.96 -5.32
C SER A 52 -1.44 -33.78 -4.28
N THR A 53 -2.13 -34.57 -3.43
CA THR A 53 -1.75 -35.96 -3.07
C THR A 53 -2.80 -36.63 -2.19
N LYS A 54 -3.58 -37.49 -2.84
CA LYS A 54 -4.02 -38.86 -2.47
C LYS A 54 -4.63 -39.13 -1.09
N TYR A 55 -5.92 -39.48 -1.11
CA TYR A 55 -6.57 -40.32 -0.11
C TYR A 55 -5.81 -41.64 0.08
N ARG A 56 -5.34 -41.94 1.30
CA ARG A 56 -4.95 -43.29 1.73
C ARG A 56 -6.15 -43.93 2.44
N LYS A 57 -6.68 -45.01 1.85
CA LYS A 57 -7.66 -45.90 2.47
C LYS A 57 -6.93 -46.75 3.53
N LEU A 58 -7.36 -46.66 4.79
CA LEU A 58 -6.93 -47.59 5.86
C LEU A 58 -7.69 -48.91 5.67
N ILE A 59 -6.97 -50.02 5.78
CA ILE A 59 -7.49 -51.39 5.78
C ILE A 59 -7.90 -51.72 7.22
#